data_AF-A0A249T0Y0-F1
#
_entry.id   AF-A0A249T0Y0-F1
#
_cell.length_a   1.000
_cell.length_b   1.000
_cell.length_c   1.000
_cell.angle_alpha   90.00
_cell.angle_beta   90.00
_cell.angle_gamma   90.00
#
_symmetry.space_group_name_H-M   'P 1'
#
loop_
_entity.id
_entity.type
_entity.pdbx_description
1 polymer ?
#
loop_
_entity_poly.entity_id
_entity_poly.type
_entity_poly.pdbx_seq_one_letter_code
_entity_poly.pdbx_strand_id
1 'polypeptide(L)'
;MKKYILFLLILFPVLFYSCQKSDKKDSPAERMPDQIVSKLKAAGFNLSEGLMRFKDGYLVEHDIYLTNEQILALPAAKDSKSPQTEHYSTDNLVAISAGTRTIRVFMDGGFGPYMQQAFDAALARYNEQHLNLVFERAATAAQANISILAFYQVGPILGYSAGFPSGGNPASPISLNTFYYNDGASRADATTTIAHEIGHAIGFRHTDYMNRAYSCGGGGNEGGAGVGANPIWPSPTDPTPDSWMLACSNNTDRPFTLEDRIALVALYPGAYPGDVAPVGKIISLRSASLNKFVCAEHGGDEPLLANRDVVELWEQFRVIDLGSGLIALQAVVNNRYVCAENAGLYPLIANRQAISTWEQFRWINNSDGTISLQAVVSNSYVCAEHDGGAYLNANRPAIGDWEKFYWQEVQ
;
A
#
# COMPACT_ATOMS: atom_id res chain seq x y z
N MET A 1 29.25 -13.29 -101.58
CA MET A 1 28.90 -13.97 -100.32
C MET A 1 29.75 -13.42 -99.19
N LYS A 2 29.17 -12.60 -98.31
CA LYS A 2 29.64 -12.36 -96.94
C LYS A 2 28.54 -11.55 -96.23
N LYS A 3 28.00 -12.15 -95.16
CA LYS A 3 26.85 -11.69 -94.38
C LYS A 3 27.23 -10.46 -93.57
N TYR A 4 26.39 -9.42 -93.56
CA TYR A 4 26.43 -8.39 -92.53
C TYR A 4 25.05 -8.24 -91.90
N ILE A 5 25.06 -8.39 -90.58
CA ILE A 5 23.94 -8.50 -89.67
C ILE A 5 23.39 -7.10 -89.38
N LEU A 6 22.07 -6.98 -89.46
CA LEU A 6 21.27 -5.81 -89.12
C LEU A 6 21.27 -5.63 -87.58
N PHE A 7 21.81 -4.53 -87.07
CA PHE A 7 21.61 -4.09 -85.69
C PHE A 7 21.00 -2.69 -85.72
N LEU A 8 19.67 -2.62 -85.52
CA LEU A 8 18.92 -1.39 -85.40
C LEU A 8 18.80 -1.08 -83.90
N LEU A 9 19.52 -0.06 -83.42
CA LEU A 9 19.37 0.49 -82.07
C LEU A 9 17.98 1.16 -81.97
N ILE A 10 17.06 0.54 -81.25
CA ILE A 10 15.80 1.18 -80.84
C ILE A 10 16.01 1.75 -79.43
N LEU A 11 15.93 3.07 -79.35
CA LEU A 11 15.99 3.87 -78.13
C LEU A 11 14.67 3.68 -77.36
N PHE A 12 14.70 2.96 -76.23
CA PHE A 12 13.56 2.84 -75.31
C PHE A 12 13.59 4.00 -74.29
N PRO A 13 12.54 4.83 -74.18
CA PRO A 13 12.44 5.81 -73.10
C PRO A 13 12.10 5.10 -71.78
N VAL A 14 13.00 5.24 -70.79
CA VAL A 14 12.77 4.79 -69.41
C VAL A 14 11.75 5.72 -68.78
N LEU A 15 10.52 5.24 -68.59
CA LEU A 15 9.52 5.88 -67.74
C LEU A 15 9.89 5.63 -66.28
N PHE A 16 10.43 6.64 -65.61
CA PHE A 16 10.57 6.64 -64.15
C PHE A 16 9.17 6.76 -63.52
N TYR A 17 8.65 5.65 -63.00
CA TYR A 17 7.49 5.64 -62.12
C TYR A 17 7.92 6.20 -60.76
N SER A 18 7.74 7.51 -60.56
CA SER A 18 7.80 8.12 -59.24
C SER A 18 6.50 7.80 -58.51
N CYS A 19 6.52 6.82 -57.61
CA CYS A 19 5.50 6.72 -56.59
C CYS A 19 5.58 7.98 -55.73
N GLN A 20 4.63 8.90 -55.89
CA GLN A 20 4.34 9.90 -54.87
C GLN A 20 4.03 9.14 -53.59
N LYS A 21 5.01 9.15 -52.68
CA LYS A 21 4.78 8.84 -51.28
C LYS A 21 3.71 9.82 -50.85
N SER A 22 2.47 9.34 -50.70
CA SER A 22 1.41 10.13 -50.10
C SER A 22 1.92 10.47 -48.70
N ASP A 23 2.27 11.74 -48.51
CA ASP A 23 2.55 12.29 -47.20
C ASP A 23 1.35 11.95 -46.31
N LYS A 24 1.50 10.90 -45.49
CA LYS A 24 0.78 10.88 -44.23
C LYS A 24 1.25 12.14 -43.54
N LYS A 25 0.41 13.17 -43.57
CA LYS A 25 0.53 14.28 -42.64
C LYS A 25 0.62 13.62 -41.28
N ASP A 26 1.80 13.68 -40.68
CA ASP A 26 1.93 13.59 -39.24
C ASP A 26 0.86 14.54 -38.70
N SER A 27 -0.14 13.97 -38.03
CA SER A 27 -1.05 14.80 -37.25
C SER A 27 -0.14 15.55 -36.27
N PRO A 28 -0.19 16.90 -36.23
CA PRO A 28 0.50 17.61 -35.16
C PRO A 28 0.03 16.98 -33.86
N ALA A 29 0.96 16.62 -32.96
CA ALA A 29 0.60 16.25 -31.60
C ALA A 29 -0.42 17.29 -31.11
N GLU A 30 -1.68 16.86 -30.94
CA GLU A 30 -2.79 17.77 -30.73
C GLU A 30 -2.50 18.50 -29.41
N ARG A 31 -2.13 19.78 -29.51
CA ARG A 31 -1.64 20.56 -28.38
C ARG A 31 -2.69 20.50 -27.28
N MET A 32 -2.29 20.01 -26.11
CA MET A 32 -3.19 19.89 -24.96
C MET A 32 -3.83 21.26 -24.68
N PRO A 33 -5.14 21.33 -24.39
CA PRO A 33 -5.79 22.60 -24.12
C PRO A 33 -5.09 23.33 -22.96
N ASP A 34 -4.64 24.56 -23.20
CA ASP A 34 -3.86 25.33 -22.21
C ASP A 34 -4.61 25.45 -20.88
N GLN A 35 -5.95 25.50 -20.90
CA GLN A 35 -6.80 25.52 -19.70
C GLN A 35 -6.65 24.27 -18.82
N ILE A 36 -6.56 23.08 -19.41
CA ILE A 36 -6.38 21.82 -18.68
C ILE A 36 -5.00 21.80 -18.03
N VAL A 37 -3.96 22.13 -18.80
CA VAL A 37 -2.57 22.20 -18.31
C VAL A 37 -2.47 23.22 -17.17
N SER A 38 -3.08 24.40 -17.32
CA SER A 38 -3.12 25.43 -16.27
C SER A 38 -3.87 24.95 -15.03
N LYS A 39 -4.99 24.25 -15.20
CA LYS A 39 -5.77 23.72 -14.07
C LYS A 39 -5.02 22.65 -13.30
N LEU A 40 -4.42 21.69 -14.00
CA LEU A 40 -3.61 20.66 -13.37
C LEU A 40 -2.40 21.26 -12.63
N LYS A 41 -1.69 22.23 -13.24
CA LYS A 41 -0.60 22.95 -12.57
C LYS A 41 -1.06 23.74 -11.34
N ALA A 42 -2.22 24.41 -11.43
CA ALA A 42 -2.79 25.15 -10.31
C ALA A 42 -3.29 24.24 -9.18
N ALA A 43 -3.80 23.07 -9.53
CA ALA A 43 -4.11 22.00 -8.59
C ALA A 43 -2.82 21.43 -7.97
N GLY A 44 -1.69 21.52 -8.68
CA GLY A 44 -0.37 21.17 -8.16
C GLY A 44 0.22 19.92 -8.76
N PHE A 45 -0.37 19.36 -9.83
CA PHE A 45 0.22 18.22 -10.53
C PHE A 45 1.54 18.58 -11.20
N ASN A 46 2.53 17.70 -11.07
CA ASN A 46 3.74 17.80 -11.84
C ASN A 46 3.59 17.17 -13.23
N LEU A 47 3.50 18.03 -14.24
CA LEU A 47 3.29 17.62 -15.63
C LEU A 47 4.58 17.35 -16.41
N SER A 48 5.76 17.42 -15.77
CA SER A 48 7.03 17.27 -16.48
C SER A 48 7.23 15.87 -17.05
N GLU A 49 6.57 14.85 -16.49
CA GLU A 49 6.87 13.45 -16.81
C GLU A 49 5.68 12.58 -17.21
N GLY A 50 4.43 13.00 -17.00
CA GLY A 50 3.30 12.07 -17.14
C GLY A 50 1.94 12.72 -17.27
N LEU A 51 1.78 13.62 -18.24
CA LEU A 51 0.45 14.05 -18.67
C LEU A 51 0.21 13.59 -20.10
N MET A 52 -0.68 12.62 -20.28
CA MET A 52 -1.06 12.14 -21.60
C MET A 52 -2.57 12.24 -21.81
N ARG A 53 -2.95 12.69 -23.00
CA ARG A 53 -4.35 12.57 -23.43
C ARG A 53 -4.69 11.10 -23.54
N PHE A 54 -5.75 10.70 -22.87
CA PHE A 54 -6.18 9.31 -22.84
C PHE A 54 -7.69 9.25 -22.88
N LYS A 55 -8.27 8.55 -23.85
CA LYS A 55 -9.72 8.52 -24.09
C LYS A 55 -10.31 9.94 -24.14
N ASP A 56 -11.32 10.23 -23.33
CA ASP A 56 -12.04 11.50 -23.21
C ASP A 56 -11.43 12.46 -22.16
N GLY A 57 -10.38 12.04 -21.45
CA GLY A 57 -9.71 12.82 -20.42
C GLY A 57 -8.18 12.72 -20.51
N TYR A 58 -7.56 12.63 -19.34
CA TYR A 58 -6.11 12.64 -19.20
C TYR A 58 -5.67 11.63 -18.17
N LEU A 59 -4.61 10.90 -18.49
CA LEU A 59 -3.87 10.11 -17.53
C LEU A 59 -2.78 11.00 -16.97
N VAL A 60 -2.81 11.19 -15.66
CA VAL A 60 -1.83 11.94 -14.89
C VAL A 60 -0.99 10.93 -14.13
N GLU A 61 0.32 11.15 -14.12
CA GLU A 61 1.31 10.30 -13.44
C GLU A 61 1.42 8.85 -13.95
N HIS A 62 0.62 8.49 -14.97
CA HIS A 62 0.50 7.18 -15.64
C HIS A 62 -0.41 6.13 -14.98
N ASP A 63 -1.08 6.50 -13.89
CA ASP A 63 -1.91 5.60 -13.05
C ASP A 63 -3.19 6.29 -12.50
N ILE A 64 -3.36 7.60 -12.70
CA ILE A 64 -4.59 8.31 -12.33
C ILE A 64 -5.30 8.88 -13.56
N TYR A 65 -6.49 8.38 -13.85
CA TYR A 65 -7.34 8.90 -14.92
C TYR A 65 -8.30 9.97 -14.42
N LEU A 66 -8.23 11.16 -15.02
CA LEU A 66 -9.14 12.27 -14.75
C LEU A 66 -9.85 12.73 -16.03
N THR A 67 -11.18 12.78 -15.96
CA THR A 67 -12.03 13.41 -16.98
C THR A 67 -11.84 14.93 -16.98
N ASN A 68 -12.26 15.59 -18.06
CA ASN A 68 -12.21 17.05 -18.14
C ASN A 68 -13.02 17.71 -17.01
N GLU A 69 -14.19 17.16 -16.70
CA GLU A 69 -15.07 17.64 -15.63
C GLU A 69 -14.36 17.57 -14.28
N GLN A 70 -13.70 16.44 -13.98
CA GLN A 70 -12.93 16.27 -12.74
C GLN A 70 -11.81 17.30 -12.66
N ILE A 71 -11.03 17.49 -13.73
CA ILE A 71 -9.90 18.44 -13.74
C ILE A 71 -10.38 19.87 -13.53
N LEU A 72 -11.49 20.25 -14.15
CA LEU A 72 -12.05 21.60 -14.01
C LEU A 72 -12.61 21.85 -12.61
N ALA A 73 -13.06 20.79 -11.92
CA ALA A 73 -13.55 20.83 -10.55
C ALA A 73 -12.45 20.78 -9.48
N LEU A 74 -11.19 20.52 -9.85
CA LEU A 74 -10.08 20.50 -8.90
C LEU A 74 -9.89 21.88 -8.22
N PRO A 75 -9.75 21.90 -6.89
CA PRO A 75 -9.36 23.12 -6.19
C PRO A 75 -7.87 23.40 -6.43
N ALA A 76 -7.45 24.64 -6.15
CA ALA A 76 -6.04 24.97 -6.13
C ALA A 76 -5.32 24.23 -4.98
N ALA A 77 -4.02 23.95 -5.15
CA ALA A 77 -3.22 23.32 -4.11
C ALA A 77 -3.31 24.10 -2.78
N LYS A 78 -3.58 23.40 -1.67
CA LYS A 78 -3.46 23.94 -0.31
C LYS A 78 -2.03 23.66 0.18
N ASP A 79 -1.27 24.73 0.40
CA ASP A 79 0.14 24.73 0.83
C ASP A 79 1.19 24.13 -0.13
N SER A 80 2.33 24.82 -0.21
CA SER A 80 3.47 24.52 -1.10
C SER A 80 4.66 23.87 -0.39
N LYS A 81 4.51 23.50 0.89
CA LYS A 81 5.55 22.78 1.61
C LYS A 81 5.43 21.30 1.26
N SER A 82 6.36 20.80 0.44
CA SER A 82 6.52 19.37 0.19
C SER A 82 6.76 18.66 1.53
N PRO A 83 5.79 17.90 2.04
CA PRO A 83 6.03 17.12 3.23
C PRO A 83 7.12 16.09 2.92
N GLN A 84 7.81 15.64 3.96
CA GLN A 84 8.86 14.63 3.88
C GLN A 84 8.34 13.36 4.57
N THR A 85 7.06 13.02 4.40
CA THR A 85 6.47 11.79 4.92
C THR A 85 6.45 10.74 3.82
N GLU A 86 6.55 9.47 4.15
CA GLU A 86 6.43 8.38 3.18
C GLU A 86 5.00 8.26 2.66
N HIS A 87 4.05 7.94 3.54
CA HIS A 87 2.67 7.69 3.15
C HIS A 87 1.84 8.97 3.16
N TYR A 88 1.04 9.13 2.10
CA TYR A 88 0.13 10.24 1.93
C TYR A 88 -1.28 9.76 1.63
N SER A 89 -2.23 10.53 2.15
CA SER A 89 -3.64 10.41 1.80
C SER A 89 -4.13 11.63 1.02
N THR A 90 -5.21 11.43 0.29
CA THR A 90 -6.03 12.50 -0.24
C THR A 90 -6.90 13.15 0.84
N ASP A 91 -7.44 14.34 0.56
CA ASP A 91 -8.39 15.07 1.41
C ASP A 91 -9.70 14.28 1.62
N ASN A 92 -10.08 13.48 0.62
CA ASN A 92 -11.26 12.63 0.68
C ASN A 92 -10.86 11.18 0.97
N LEU A 93 -11.55 10.56 1.91
CA LEU A 93 -11.43 9.14 2.25
C LEU A 93 -12.77 8.44 2.09
N VAL A 94 -12.76 7.11 2.11
CA VAL A 94 -13.98 6.31 2.15
C VAL A 94 -14.63 6.48 3.52
N ALA A 95 -15.87 6.94 3.54
CA ALA A 95 -16.58 7.23 4.78
C ALA A 95 -17.01 5.94 5.49
N ILE A 96 -16.78 5.87 6.80
CA ILE A 96 -17.23 4.78 7.67
C ILE A 96 -18.08 5.43 8.77
N SER A 97 -19.41 5.24 8.70
CA SER A 97 -20.35 5.91 9.61
C SER A 97 -20.46 5.25 10.98
N ALA A 98 -20.29 3.93 11.06
CA ALA A 98 -20.16 3.15 12.29
C ALA A 98 -19.67 1.73 11.98
N GLY A 99 -18.85 1.15 12.87
CA GLY A 99 -18.37 -0.23 12.73
C GLY A 99 -17.57 -0.45 11.45
N THR A 100 -17.89 -1.51 10.72
CA THR A 100 -17.21 -1.91 9.49
C THR A 100 -18.02 -1.52 8.26
N ARG A 101 -17.33 -1.13 7.19
CA ARG A 101 -17.92 -0.93 5.86
C ARG A 101 -17.39 -1.98 4.88
N THR A 102 -18.29 -2.76 4.30
CA THR A 102 -17.96 -3.67 3.21
C THR A 102 -17.82 -2.92 1.89
N ILE A 103 -16.68 -3.09 1.22
CA ILE A 103 -16.38 -2.62 -0.13
C ILE A 103 -16.44 -3.82 -1.08
N ARG A 104 -17.49 -3.87 -1.89
CA ARG A 104 -17.65 -4.91 -2.90
C ARG A 104 -16.85 -4.56 -4.15
N VAL A 105 -15.94 -5.43 -4.55
CA VAL A 105 -15.07 -5.23 -5.72
C VAL A 105 -15.41 -6.27 -6.78
N PHE A 106 -15.72 -5.82 -7.99
CA PHE A 106 -15.97 -6.70 -9.14
C PHE A 106 -14.72 -6.75 -10.03
N MET A 107 -14.41 -7.93 -10.57
CA MET A 107 -13.39 -8.10 -11.60
C MET A 107 -14.04 -8.61 -12.89
N ASP A 108 -13.73 -7.93 -14.00
CA ASP A 108 -14.21 -8.29 -15.33
C ASP A 108 -13.83 -9.74 -15.71
N GLY A 109 -14.75 -10.43 -16.38
CA GLY A 109 -14.53 -11.78 -16.92
C GLY A 109 -13.55 -11.83 -18.10
N GLY A 110 -13.14 -10.67 -18.62
CA GLY A 110 -12.06 -10.56 -19.61
C GLY A 110 -10.67 -10.93 -19.10
N PHE A 111 -10.50 -11.11 -17.77
CA PHE A 111 -9.25 -11.56 -17.16
C PHE A 111 -9.23 -13.08 -16.93
N GLY A 112 -8.16 -13.72 -17.38
CA GLY A 112 -7.94 -15.16 -17.19
C GLY A 112 -7.73 -15.59 -15.72
N PRO A 113 -7.63 -16.91 -15.45
CA PRO A 113 -7.60 -17.46 -14.09
C PRO A 113 -6.49 -16.92 -13.19
N TYR A 114 -5.31 -16.62 -13.76
CA TYR A 114 -4.18 -16.05 -13.01
C TYR A 114 -4.55 -14.71 -12.36
N MET A 115 -5.15 -13.81 -13.15
CA MET A 115 -5.59 -12.51 -12.66
C MET A 115 -6.75 -12.61 -11.67
N GLN A 116 -7.66 -13.58 -11.86
CA GLN A 116 -8.71 -13.85 -10.88
C GLN A 116 -8.15 -14.29 -9.52
N GLN A 117 -7.06 -15.08 -9.50
CA GLN A 117 -6.36 -15.47 -8.27
C GLN A 117 -5.60 -14.29 -7.65
N ALA A 118 -4.90 -13.49 -8.46
CA ALA A 118 -4.23 -12.28 -8.01
C ALA A 118 -5.23 -11.28 -7.38
N PHE A 119 -6.42 -11.16 -7.95
CA PHE A 119 -7.50 -10.36 -7.40
C PHE A 119 -7.95 -10.85 -6.01
N ASP A 120 -8.20 -12.15 -5.87
CA ASP A 120 -8.58 -12.74 -4.58
C ASP A 120 -7.48 -12.54 -3.53
N ALA A 121 -6.21 -12.70 -3.92
CA ALA A 121 -5.06 -12.43 -3.07
C ALA A 121 -4.96 -10.95 -2.66
N ALA A 122 -5.28 -10.01 -3.56
CA ALA A 122 -5.27 -8.58 -3.23
C ALA A 122 -6.36 -8.23 -2.22
N LEU A 123 -7.58 -8.77 -2.37
CA LEU A 123 -8.64 -8.56 -1.38
C LEU A 123 -8.28 -9.19 -0.03
N ALA A 124 -7.69 -10.39 -0.04
CA ALA A 124 -7.21 -11.05 1.16
C ALA A 124 -6.16 -10.21 1.90
N ARG A 125 -5.18 -9.62 1.18
CA ARG A 125 -4.15 -8.74 1.76
C ARG A 125 -4.75 -7.61 2.59
N TYR A 126 -5.80 -6.94 2.10
CA TYR A 126 -6.48 -5.90 2.89
C TYR A 126 -7.23 -6.46 4.09
N ASN A 127 -7.96 -7.56 3.92
CA ASN A 127 -8.75 -8.15 4.99
C ASN A 127 -7.88 -8.70 6.14
N GLU A 128 -6.69 -9.20 5.83
CA GLU A 128 -5.67 -9.61 6.81
C GLU A 128 -5.17 -8.43 7.67
N GLN A 129 -5.36 -7.19 7.21
CA GLN A 129 -5.01 -6.01 8.01
C GLN A 129 -6.08 -5.65 9.03
N HIS A 130 -7.21 -6.37 9.06
CA HIS A 130 -8.28 -6.18 10.02
C HIS A 130 -8.73 -4.72 10.15
N LEU A 131 -8.97 -4.05 9.03
CA LEU A 131 -9.42 -2.65 8.97
C LEU A 131 -10.93 -2.55 9.22
N ASN A 132 -11.43 -1.34 9.46
CA ASN A 132 -12.87 -1.09 9.38
C ASN A 132 -13.40 -1.09 7.94
N LEU A 133 -12.53 -1.25 6.93
CA LEU A 133 -12.91 -1.61 5.57
C LEU A 133 -12.75 -3.12 5.37
N VAL A 134 -13.80 -3.79 4.91
CA VAL A 134 -13.77 -5.21 4.54
C VAL A 134 -14.03 -5.35 3.05
N PHE A 135 -13.19 -6.09 2.36
CA PHE A 135 -13.26 -6.25 0.91
C PHE A 135 -13.90 -7.59 0.54
N GLU A 136 -14.90 -7.55 -0.32
CA GLU A 136 -15.62 -8.73 -0.80
C GLU A 136 -15.69 -8.76 -2.32
N ARG A 137 -15.56 -9.94 -2.93
CA ARG A 137 -15.79 -10.11 -4.36
C ARG A 137 -17.29 -9.93 -4.67
N ALA A 138 -17.61 -9.03 -5.60
CA ALA A 138 -18.93 -8.93 -6.22
C ALA A 138 -19.04 -9.88 -7.42
N ALA A 139 -20.20 -10.51 -7.59
CA ALA A 139 -20.47 -11.37 -8.73
C ALA A 139 -20.72 -10.57 -10.02
N THR A 140 -21.21 -9.33 -9.90
CA THR A 140 -21.53 -8.45 -11.04
C THR A 140 -21.10 -7.01 -10.76
N ALA A 141 -20.77 -6.25 -11.81
CA ALA A 141 -20.42 -4.84 -11.69
C ALA A 141 -21.51 -3.99 -11.02
N ALA A 142 -22.80 -4.33 -11.23
CA ALA A 142 -23.93 -3.60 -10.64
C ALA A 142 -24.00 -3.72 -9.10
N GLN A 143 -23.38 -4.74 -8.51
CA GLN A 143 -23.32 -4.94 -7.06
C GLN A 143 -22.07 -4.31 -6.42
N ALA A 144 -21.14 -3.83 -7.24
CA ALA A 144 -19.82 -3.42 -6.80
C ALA A 144 -19.76 -1.94 -6.43
N ASN A 145 -18.98 -1.63 -5.40
CA ASN A 145 -18.52 -0.27 -5.10
C ASN A 145 -17.33 0.11 -5.98
N ILE A 146 -16.49 -0.87 -6.34
CA ILE A 146 -15.35 -0.71 -7.25
C ILE A 146 -15.46 -1.75 -8.37
N SER A 147 -15.41 -1.32 -9.62
CA SER A 147 -15.34 -2.23 -10.77
C SER A 147 -13.96 -2.20 -11.40
N ILE A 148 -13.28 -3.34 -11.48
CA ILE A 148 -12.02 -3.53 -12.19
C ILE A 148 -12.34 -4.03 -13.60
N LEU A 149 -12.08 -3.19 -14.60
CA LEU A 149 -12.45 -3.38 -16.00
C LEU A 149 -11.23 -3.69 -16.86
N ALA A 150 -11.41 -4.54 -17.87
CA ALA A 150 -10.37 -4.86 -18.84
C ALA A 150 -10.27 -3.77 -19.91
N PHE A 151 -9.04 -3.39 -20.26
CA PHE A 151 -8.76 -2.66 -21.50
C PHE A 151 -7.50 -3.20 -22.15
N TYR A 152 -7.35 -3.02 -23.46
CA TYR A 152 -6.15 -3.43 -24.18
C TYR A 152 -5.43 -2.20 -24.75
N GLN A 153 -4.14 -2.07 -24.42
CA GLN A 153 -3.27 -1.07 -25.04
C GLN A 153 -1.82 -1.54 -25.02
N VAL A 154 -1.11 -1.33 -26.13
CA VAL A 154 0.34 -1.46 -26.15
C VAL A 154 0.94 -0.12 -25.69
N GLY A 155 1.60 -0.11 -24.54
CA GLY A 155 2.15 1.11 -23.92
C GLY A 155 2.55 0.86 -22.48
N PRO A 156 3.13 1.85 -21.77
CA PRO A 156 3.70 1.66 -20.43
C PRO A 156 2.67 1.50 -19.30
N ILE A 157 1.37 1.62 -19.60
CA ILE A 157 0.30 1.66 -18.61
C ILE A 157 -0.07 0.24 -18.18
N LEU A 158 0.13 -0.06 -16.89
CA LEU A 158 -0.27 -1.33 -16.28
C LEU A 158 -1.74 -1.30 -15.87
N GLY A 159 -2.14 -0.21 -15.24
CA GLY A 159 -3.48 0.04 -14.73
C GLY A 159 -3.67 1.52 -14.46
N TYR A 160 -4.91 1.90 -14.14
CA TYR A 160 -5.20 3.21 -13.57
C TYR A 160 -6.53 3.21 -12.80
N SER A 161 -6.60 4.02 -11.75
CA SER A 161 -7.82 4.32 -11.01
C SER A 161 -8.54 5.54 -11.62
N ALA A 162 -9.88 5.55 -11.59
CA ALA A 162 -10.69 6.71 -11.98
C ALA A 162 -10.68 7.82 -10.90
N GLY A 163 -9.47 8.26 -10.52
CA GLY A 163 -9.24 9.26 -9.48
C GLY A 163 -9.19 8.67 -8.07
N PHE A 164 -9.71 9.45 -7.12
CA PHE A 164 -9.64 9.25 -5.67
C PHE A 164 -11.05 9.24 -5.06
N PRO A 165 -11.23 8.87 -3.76
CA PRO A 165 -12.53 8.84 -3.12
C PRO A 165 -13.31 10.15 -3.28
N SER A 166 -14.63 10.04 -3.40
CA SER A 166 -15.52 11.19 -3.51
C SER A 166 -16.89 10.89 -2.89
N GLY A 167 -17.46 11.87 -2.20
CA GLY A 167 -18.74 11.70 -1.50
C GLY A 167 -18.73 10.57 -0.47
N GLY A 168 -17.55 10.24 0.09
CA GLY A 168 -17.36 9.12 0.99
C GLY A 168 -17.38 7.74 0.32
N ASN A 169 -17.42 7.63 -1.01
CA ASN A 169 -17.33 6.37 -1.74
C ASN A 169 -15.94 6.17 -2.34
N PRO A 170 -15.49 4.91 -2.53
CA PRO A 170 -14.24 4.65 -3.22
C PRO A 170 -14.32 5.08 -4.69
N ALA A 171 -13.16 5.35 -5.31
CA ALA A 171 -13.09 5.65 -6.73
C ALA A 171 -13.39 4.39 -7.57
N SER A 172 -14.08 4.57 -8.69
CA SER A 172 -14.43 3.51 -9.62
C SER A 172 -14.76 4.11 -11.00
N PRO A 173 -14.43 3.42 -12.11
CA PRO A 173 -13.78 2.11 -12.19
C PRO A 173 -12.26 2.17 -12.01
N ILE A 174 -11.66 1.02 -11.72
CA ILE A 174 -10.25 0.74 -11.96
C ILE A 174 -10.17 0.08 -13.34
N SER A 175 -9.17 0.40 -14.14
CA SER A 175 -8.93 -0.23 -15.44
C SER A 175 -7.57 -0.89 -15.45
N LEU A 176 -7.49 -2.18 -15.80
CA LEU A 176 -6.23 -2.92 -15.91
C LEU A 176 -5.96 -3.36 -17.36
N ASN A 177 -4.69 -3.29 -17.76
CA ASN A 177 -4.29 -3.52 -19.14
C ASN A 177 -4.07 -5.00 -19.43
N THR A 178 -4.92 -5.59 -20.28
CA THR A 178 -4.84 -6.99 -20.68
C THR A 178 -3.60 -7.31 -21.51
N PHE A 179 -2.91 -6.31 -22.08
CA PHE A 179 -1.61 -6.52 -22.72
C PHE A 179 -0.56 -7.08 -21.75
N TYR A 180 -0.63 -6.69 -20.47
CA TYR A 180 0.30 -7.11 -19.42
C TYR A 180 -0.23 -8.23 -18.51
N TYR A 181 -1.54 -8.39 -18.47
CA TYR A 181 -2.22 -9.24 -17.47
C TYR A 181 -3.13 -10.30 -18.10
N ASN A 182 -3.01 -10.55 -19.41
CA ASN A 182 -3.71 -11.65 -20.09
C ASN A 182 -2.78 -12.46 -21.02
N ASP A 183 -3.25 -13.63 -21.44
CA ASP A 183 -2.69 -14.55 -22.46
C ASP A 183 -1.18 -14.40 -22.79
N GLY A 184 -0.32 -14.84 -21.86
CA GLY A 184 1.13 -14.96 -22.04
C GLY A 184 1.97 -14.06 -21.13
N ALA A 185 1.35 -13.06 -20.51
CA ALA A 185 1.99 -12.19 -19.52
C ALA A 185 1.41 -12.47 -18.12
N SER A 186 2.09 -13.34 -17.37
CA SER A 186 1.85 -13.53 -15.92
C SER A 186 2.86 -12.69 -15.15
N ARG A 187 2.68 -11.38 -15.19
CA ARG A 187 3.54 -10.47 -14.42
C ARG A 187 3.43 -10.79 -12.93
N ALA A 188 4.57 -10.93 -12.26
CA ALA A 188 4.61 -11.32 -10.86
C ALA A 188 4.00 -10.24 -9.95
N ASP A 189 3.93 -8.99 -10.42
CA ASP A 189 3.33 -7.87 -9.70
C ASP A 189 1.79 -7.80 -9.77
N ALA A 190 1.10 -8.74 -10.41
CA ALA A 190 -0.35 -8.66 -10.63
C ALA A 190 -1.16 -8.37 -9.36
N THR A 191 -0.85 -9.05 -8.26
CA THR A 191 -1.52 -8.82 -6.97
C THR A 191 -1.22 -7.44 -6.42
N THR A 192 0.03 -6.99 -6.51
CA THR A 192 0.46 -5.64 -6.11
C THR A 192 -0.21 -4.56 -6.95
N THR A 193 -0.31 -4.71 -8.26
CA THR A 193 -0.98 -3.75 -9.13
C THR A 193 -2.46 -3.64 -8.79
N ILE A 194 -3.16 -4.76 -8.58
CA ILE A 194 -4.57 -4.74 -8.16
C ILE A 194 -4.72 -4.06 -6.80
N ALA A 195 -3.86 -4.41 -5.83
CA ALA A 195 -3.85 -3.77 -4.54
C ALA A 195 -3.65 -2.26 -4.73
N HIS A 196 -2.57 -1.84 -5.39
CA HIS A 196 -2.18 -0.45 -5.64
C HIS A 196 -3.32 0.42 -6.13
N GLU A 197 -4.05 -0.04 -7.15
CA GLU A 197 -5.19 0.70 -7.69
C GLU A 197 -6.36 0.79 -6.69
N ILE A 198 -6.60 -0.25 -5.88
CA ILE A 198 -7.55 -0.18 -4.76
C ILE A 198 -7.07 0.85 -3.72
N GLY A 199 -5.76 1.02 -3.55
CA GLY A 199 -5.16 2.04 -2.70
C GLY A 199 -5.54 3.44 -3.10
N HIS A 200 -5.36 3.79 -4.37
CA HIS A 200 -5.88 5.05 -4.90
C HIS A 200 -7.40 5.16 -4.73
N ALA A 201 -8.13 4.08 -5.00
CA ALA A 201 -9.58 4.07 -4.85
C ALA A 201 -10.05 4.30 -3.41
N ILE A 202 -9.22 4.03 -2.40
CA ILE A 202 -9.50 4.33 -0.99
C ILE A 202 -8.70 5.54 -0.44
N GLY A 203 -7.99 6.27 -1.30
CA GLY A 203 -7.41 7.58 -0.98
C GLY A 203 -5.93 7.59 -0.61
N PHE A 204 -5.19 6.51 -0.86
CA PHE A 204 -3.73 6.53 -0.78
C PHE A 204 -3.11 7.17 -2.02
N ARG A 205 -2.01 7.87 -1.80
CA ARG A 205 -1.11 8.34 -2.86
C ARG A 205 0.18 7.53 -2.84
N HIS A 206 1.05 7.80 -3.82
CA HIS A 206 2.31 7.09 -3.88
C HIS A 206 3.21 7.39 -2.69
N THR A 207 3.99 6.40 -2.25
CA THR A 207 4.94 6.57 -1.14
C THR A 207 6.20 7.32 -1.55
N ASP A 208 6.54 7.28 -2.84
CA ASP A 208 7.58 8.10 -3.44
C ASP A 208 7.02 9.40 -4.06
N TYR A 209 5.85 9.86 -3.58
CA TYR A 209 5.19 11.10 -3.97
C TYR A 209 6.12 12.32 -3.99
N MET A 210 7.05 12.41 -3.03
CA MET A 210 8.00 13.51 -2.94
C MET A 210 9.07 13.47 -4.05
N ASN A 211 9.38 12.28 -4.57
CA ASN A 211 10.35 12.06 -5.63
C ASN A 211 10.18 10.69 -6.30
N ARG A 212 9.44 10.65 -7.42
CA ARG A 212 9.22 9.42 -8.19
C ARG A 212 10.48 8.81 -8.81
N ALA A 213 11.58 9.56 -8.87
CA ALA A 213 12.85 9.01 -9.35
C ALA A 213 13.32 7.82 -8.51
N TYR A 214 12.81 7.69 -7.28
CA TYR A 214 13.05 6.55 -6.41
C TYR A 214 12.60 5.22 -7.04
N SER A 215 11.32 5.08 -7.43
CA SER A 215 10.83 3.84 -8.03
C SER A 215 10.89 3.81 -9.56
N CYS A 216 10.78 4.97 -10.21
CA CYS A 216 10.67 5.08 -11.66
C CYS A 216 12.03 5.32 -12.37
N GLY A 217 13.09 5.64 -11.63
CA GLY A 217 14.42 5.99 -12.21
C GLY A 217 14.48 7.38 -12.89
N GLY A 218 13.37 8.11 -12.87
CA GLY A 218 13.17 9.48 -13.33
C GLY A 218 11.92 10.05 -12.65
N GLY A 219 11.72 11.36 -12.67
CA GLY A 219 10.58 11.97 -11.99
C GLY A 219 10.96 13.12 -11.07
N GLY A 220 9.93 13.62 -10.41
CA GLY A 220 10.05 14.58 -9.33
C GLY A 220 8.88 14.45 -8.37
N ASN A 221 8.67 15.46 -7.54
CA ASN A 221 7.49 15.54 -6.68
C ASN A 221 6.21 15.53 -7.52
N GLU A 222 5.22 14.71 -7.15
CA GLU A 222 3.91 14.59 -7.82
C GLU A 222 3.01 15.82 -7.60
N GLY A 223 3.16 16.43 -6.42
CA GLY A 223 2.47 17.65 -6.01
C GLY A 223 1.00 17.45 -5.60
N GLY A 224 0.47 18.40 -4.82
CA GLY A 224 -0.74 18.18 -3.99
C GLY A 224 -2.03 17.99 -4.77
N ALA A 225 -2.02 18.33 -6.06
CA ALA A 225 -3.05 18.04 -7.04
C ALA A 225 -4.49 18.49 -6.69
N GLY A 226 -4.69 19.37 -5.70
CA GLY A 226 -6.01 19.80 -5.21
C GLY A 226 -6.83 18.67 -4.55
N VAL A 227 -6.29 17.46 -4.55
CA VAL A 227 -6.88 16.27 -3.94
C VAL A 227 -6.23 15.96 -2.61
N GLY A 228 -5.21 16.71 -2.19
CA GLY A 228 -4.51 16.54 -0.92
C GLY A 228 -3.19 15.79 -1.06
N ALA A 229 -2.29 16.05 -0.12
CA ALA A 229 -1.07 15.28 0.11
C ALA A 229 -0.83 15.25 1.62
N ASN A 230 -1.79 14.64 2.32
CA ASN A 230 -1.88 14.69 3.76
C ASN A 230 -0.97 13.60 4.34
N PRO A 231 0.12 13.96 5.04
CA PRO A 231 1.03 12.98 5.62
C PRO A 231 0.29 12.10 6.62
N ILE A 232 0.48 10.78 6.53
CA ILE A 232 -0.20 9.82 7.40
C ILE A 232 0.69 9.54 8.62
N TRP A 233 0.43 10.21 9.74
CA TRP A 233 1.15 9.92 10.98
C TRP A 233 0.61 8.64 11.63
N PRO A 234 1.45 7.72 12.16
CA PRO A 234 2.90 7.82 12.40
C PRO A 234 3.80 7.10 11.39
N SER A 235 3.49 7.07 10.09
CA SER A 235 4.38 6.44 9.10
C SER A 235 5.75 7.15 9.03
N PRO A 236 6.82 6.46 8.56
CA PRO A 236 8.13 7.07 8.37
C PRO A 236 8.13 8.26 7.41
N THR A 237 9.29 8.92 7.36
CA THR A 237 9.53 10.08 6.52
C THR A 237 10.03 9.78 5.11
N ASP A 238 10.73 8.66 4.93
CA ASP A 238 11.42 8.35 3.67
C ASP A 238 10.74 7.19 2.92
N PRO A 239 10.76 7.17 1.57
CA PRO A 239 10.24 6.06 0.78
C PRO A 239 10.85 4.70 1.14
N THR A 240 10.00 3.69 1.37
CA THR A 240 10.45 2.30 1.52
C THR A 240 10.55 1.58 0.17
N PRO A 241 11.59 0.73 -0.04
CA PRO A 241 11.84 0.05 -1.32
C PRO A 241 10.73 -0.88 -1.82
N ASP A 242 9.93 -1.40 -0.89
CA ASP A 242 8.99 -2.49 -1.15
C ASP A 242 7.53 -2.11 -0.88
N SER A 243 7.23 -0.81 -0.70
CA SER A 243 5.85 -0.36 -0.57
C SER A 243 5.02 -0.71 -1.82
N TRP A 244 3.82 -1.24 -1.58
CA TRP A 244 2.82 -1.49 -2.63
C TRP A 244 2.33 -0.21 -3.32
N MET A 245 2.48 0.96 -2.67
CA MET A 245 2.11 2.27 -3.20
C MET A 245 3.30 3.00 -3.86
N LEU A 246 4.39 2.33 -4.21
CA LEU A 246 5.39 2.95 -5.08
C LEU A 246 4.82 3.21 -6.48
N ALA A 247 5.11 4.38 -7.05
CA ALA A 247 4.54 4.85 -8.31
C ALA A 247 4.93 3.98 -9.53
N CYS A 248 6.05 3.27 -9.48
CA CYS A 248 6.47 2.36 -10.53
C CYS A 248 6.66 0.93 -10.02
N SER A 249 6.17 -0.01 -10.82
CA SER A 249 6.40 -1.43 -10.61
C SER A 249 7.69 -1.91 -11.29
N ASN A 250 8.45 -2.74 -10.58
CA ASN A 250 9.60 -3.47 -11.09
C ASN A 250 9.27 -4.94 -11.45
N ASN A 251 8.00 -5.29 -11.64
CA ASN A 251 7.51 -6.65 -11.87
C ASN A 251 7.82 -7.63 -10.72
N THR A 252 7.83 -7.12 -9.49
CA THR A 252 7.94 -7.93 -8.27
C THR A 252 6.67 -7.78 -7.46
N ASP A 253 6.24 -8.89 -6.86
CA ASP A 253 5.15 -8.85 -5.88
C ASP A 253 5.62 -8.18 -4.59
N ARG A 254 4.90 -7.15 -4.17
CA ARG A 254 5.10 -6.35 -2.96
C ARG A 254 3.88 -6.50 -2.04
N PRO A 255 3.90 -7.45 -1.09
CA PRO A 255 2.98 -7.46 0.04
C PRO A 255 3.16 -6.22 0.92
N PHE A 256 2.18 -5.89 1.75
CA PHE A 256 2.27 -4.70 2.62
C PHE A 256 3.44 -4.79 3.61
N THR A 257 4.32 -3.79 3.57
CA THR A 257 5.38 -3.59 4.56
C THR A 257 4.80 -3.25 5.94
N LEU A 258 5.64 -3.14 6.97
CA LEU A 258 5.16 -2.70 8.28
C LEU A 258 4.63 -1.27 8.22
N GLU A 259 5.31 -0.41 7.47
CA GLU A 259 5.00 0.98 7.23
C GLU A 259 3.65 1.13 6.51
N ASP A 260 3.40 0.28 5.50
CA ASP A 260 2.11 0.22 4.82
C ASP A 260 0.97 -0.14 5.77
N ARG A 261 1.18 -1.12 6.66
CA ARG A 261 0.18 -1.51 7.66
C ARG A 261 -0.09 -0.40 8.66
N ILE A 262 0.95 0.31 9.12
CA ILE A 262 0.80 1.49 9.98
C ILE A 262 -0.09 2.53 9.29
N ALA A 263 0.17 2.82 8.01
CA ALA A 263 -0.60 3.81 7.26
C ALA A 263 -2.05 3.37 7.03
N LEU A 264 -2.28 2.09 6.70
CA LEU A 264 -3.62 1.49 6.57
C LEU A 264 -4.42 1.57 7.87
N VAL A 265 -3.81 1.19 8.99
CA VAL A 265 -4.45 1.25 10.32
C VAL A 265 -4.69 2.69 10.77
N ALA A 266 -3.79 3.63 10.44
CA ALA A 266 -3.98 5.04 10.76
C ALA A 266 -5.19 5.66 10.04
N LEU A 267 -5.42 5.32 8.76
CA LEU A 267 -6.57 5.84 8.01
C LEU A 267 -7.88 5.09 8.31
N TYR A 268 -7.80 3.77 8.46
CA TYR A 268 -8.97 2.89 8.56
C TYR A 268 -8.85 1.95 9.78
N PRO A 269 -8.74 2.50 11.01
CA PRO A 269 -8.47 1.71 12.20
C PRO A 269 -9.57 0.69 12.45
N GLY A 270 -9.21 -0.58 12.54
CA GLY A 270 -10.14 -1.65 12.84
C GLY A 270 -10.53 -1.74 14.31
N ALA A 271 -11.79 -2.10 14.58
CA ALA A 271 -12.27 -2.42 15.91
C ALA A 271 -12.54 -3.93 16.03
N TYR A 272 -11.56 -4.68 16.52
CA TYR A 272 -11.74 -6.09 16.89
C TYR A 272 -11.10 -6.38 18.25
N PRO A 273 -11.78 -7.17 19.10
CA PRO A 273 -11.32 -7.45 20.45
C PRO A 273 -10.18 -8.47 20.44
N GLY A 274 -9.28 -8.38 21.41
CA GLY A 274 -8.46 -9.52 21.80
C GLY A 274 -9.26 -10.56 22.57
N ASP A 275 -8.68 -11.74 22.74
CA ASP A 275 -9.19 -12.80 23.58
C ASP A 275 -9.10 -12.45 25.07
N VAL A 276 -9.70 -13.29 25.91
CA VAL A 276 -9.64 -13.15 27.37
C VAL A 276 -8.19 -13.21 27.86
N ALA A 277 -7.73 -12.10 28.45
CA ALA A 277 -6.41 -11.92 29.06
C ALA A 277 -6.47 -12.00 30.59
N PRO A 278 -5.35 -12.30 31.29
CA PRO A 278 -5.28 -12.33 32.75
C PRO A 278 -5.21 -10.91 33.36
N VAL A 279 -6.23 -10.11 33.12
CA VAL A 279 -6.36 -8.72 33.58
C VAL A 279 -6.17 -8.61 35.10
N GLY A 280 -5.43 -7.59 35.53
CA GLY A 280 -5.15 -7.29 36.93
C GLY A 280 -4.07 -8.17 37.56
N LYS A 281 -3.60 -9.21 36.85
CA LYS A 281 -2.51 -10.07 37.30
C LYS A 281 -1.15 -9.47 36.97
N ILE A 282 -0.15 -9.84 37.76
CA ILE A 282 1.26 -9.69 37.40
C ILE A 282 1.69 -11.03 36.79
N ILE A 283 2.25 -10.96 35.59
CA ILE A 283 2.66 -12.12 34.82
C ILE A 283 4.13 -12.02 34.41
N SER A 284 4.71 -13.15 34.04
CA SER A 284 5.90 -13.19 33.20
C SER A 284 5.56 -13.80 31.83
N LEU A 285 6.32 -13.41 30.82
CA LEU A 285 6.22 -13.94 29.46
C LEU A 285 7.48 -14.72 29.12
N ARG A 286 7.34 -15.92 28.57
CA ARG A 286 8.46 -16.76 28.12
C ARG A 286 8.32 -17.04 26.63
N SER A 287 9.32 -16.65 25.84
CA SER A 287 9.36 -16.96 24.40
C SER A 287 9.30 -18.48 24.19
N ALA A 288 8.38 -18.93 23.34
CA ALA A 288 8.20 -20.35 23.04
C ALA A 288 9.39 -20.92 22.27
N SER A 289 10.01 -20.13 21.39
CA SER A 289 11.16 -20.54 20.58
C SER A 289 12.48 -20.50 21.34
N LEU A 290 12.69 -19.47 22.17
CA LEU A 290 13.97 -19.28 22.89
C LEU A 290 14.00 -19.98 24.26
N ASN A 291 12.83 -20.31 24.82
CA ASN A 291 12.69 -20.79 26.19
C ASN A 291 13.33 -19.84 27.23
N LYS A 292 13.25 -18.53 26.97
CA LYS A 292 13.74 -17.44 27.83
C LYS A 292 12.62 -16.49 28.21
N PHE A 293 12.66 -15.96 29.42
CA PHE A 293 11.74 -14.94 29.90
C PHE A 293 12.07 -13.57 29.32
N VAL A 294 11.03 -12.81 29.04
CA VAL A 294 11.07 -11.43 28.59
C VAL A 294 11.44 -10.53 29.76
N CYS A 295 12.45 -9.68 29.58
CA CYS A 295 13.03 -8.80 30.57
C CYS A 295 12.91 -7.33 30.15
N ALA A 296 12.50 -6.46 31.07
CA ALA A 296 12.67 -5.02 30.97
C ALA A 296 14.11 -4.65 31.36
N GLU A 297 15.02 -4.73 30.39
CA GLU A 297 16.47 -4.57 30.59
C GLU A 297 16.84 -3.25 31.26
N HIS A 298 17.87 -3.31 32.11
CA HIS A 298 18.39 -2.18 32.88
C HIS A 298 17.31 -1.39 33.64
N GLY A 299 16.31 -2.09 34.21
CA GLY A 299 15.18 -1.45 34.89
C GLY A 299 14.17 -0.79 33.96
N GLY A 300 14.15 -1.19 32.68
CA GLY A 300 13.26 -0.69 31.64
C GLY A 300 13.77 0.55 30.91
N ASP A 301 15.04 0.92 31.11
CA ASP A 301 15.71 1.98 30.34
C ASP A 301 16.18 1.49 28.96
N GLU A 302 16.12 0.18 28.71
CA GLU A 302 16.44 -0.46 27.43
C GLU A 302 15.26 -1.27 26.87
N PRO A 303 15.29 -1.60 25.56
CA PRO A 303 14.30 -2.46 24.95
C PRO A 303 14.10 -3.81 25.64
N LEU A 304 12.88 -4.34 25.52
CA LEU A 304 12.52 -5.65 26.03
C LEU A 304 13.27 -6.76 25.29
N LEU A 305 13.81 -7.70 26.05
CA LEU A 305 14.65 -8.79 25.55
C LEU A 305 14.20 -10.13 26.12
N ALA A 306 14.12 -11.18 25.30
CA ALA A 306 13.85 -12.54 25.77
C ALA A 306 15.16 -13.31 26.04
N ASN A 307 15.76 -13.10 27.21
CA ASN A 307 17.10 -13.65 27.52
C ASN A 307 17.24 -14.26 28.92
N ARG A 308 16.22 -14.20 29.79
CA ARG A 308 16.33 -14.63 31.19
C ARG A 308 15.94 -16.08 31.40
N ASP A 309 16.64 -16.76 32.31
CA ASP A 309 16.32 -18.14 32.73
C ASP A 309 15.35 -18.20 33.90
N VAL A 310 15.25 -17.12 34.67
CA VAL A 310 14.48 -17.05 35.92
C VAL A 310 13.68 -15.75 35.91
N VAL A 311 12.51 -15.79 36.53
CA VAL A 311 11.65 -14.61 36.74
C VAL A 311 12.08 -13.94 38.04
N GLU A 312 12.55 -12.70 37.93
CA GLU A 312 12.76 -11.78 39.04
C GLU A 312 11.97 -10.49 38.78
N LEU A 313 12.41 -9.35 39.30
CA LEU A 313 11.65 -8.10 39.22
C LEU A 313 11.51 -7.56 37.78
N TRP A 314 12.49 -7.79 36.91
CA TRP A 314 12.54 -7.19 35.58
C TRP A 314 11.70 -7.96 34.54
N GLU A 315 11.31 -9.20 34.86
CA GLU A 315 10.53 -10.09 33.99
C GLU A 315 9.03 -10.05 34.31
N GLN A 316 8.61 -9.11 35.17
CA GLN A 316 7.25 -8.98 35.67
C GLN A 316 6.50 -7.83 34.99
N PHE A 317 5.32 -8.16 34.45
CA PHE A 317 4.44 -7.22 33.77
C PHE A 317 3.02 -7.33 34.33
N ARG A 318 2.44 -6.19 34.71
CA ARG A 318 1.02 -6.11 35.07
C ARG A 318 0.17 -5.98 33.81
N VAL A 319 -0.88 -6.80 33.69
CA VAL A 319 -1.85 -6.73 32.60
C VAL A 319 -2.96 -5.75 32.97
N ILE A 320 -3.09 -4.68 32.19
CA ILE A 320 -4.05 -3.59 32.40
C ILE A 320 -5.19 -3.74 31.40
N ASP A 321 -6.43 -3.68 31.87
CA ASP A 321 -7.62 -3.65 31.02
C ASP A 321 -7.85 -2.25 30.45
N LEU A 322 -8.07 -2.18 29.14
CA LEU A 322 -8.40 -0.95 28.42
C LEU A 322 -9.84 -0.98 27.87
N GLY A 323 -10.59 -2.04 28.14
CA GLY A 323 -11.91 -2.30 27.57
C GLY A 323 -11.83 -2.83 26.14
N SER A 324 -12.97 -3.28 25.63
CA SER A 324 -13.11 -3.80 24.25
C SER A 324 -12.12 -4.92 23.88
N GLY A 325 -11.64 -5.69 24.86
CA GLY A 325 -10.66 -6.76 24.66
C GLY A 325 -9.23 -6.28 24.40
N LEU A 326 -8.92 -4.99 24.64
CA LEU A 326 -7.57 -4.45 24.54
C LEU A 326 -6.88 -4.45 25.91
N ILE A 327 -5.56 -4.60 25.89
CA ILE A 327 -4.73 -4.54 27.08
C ILE A 327 -3.56 -3.59 26.91
N ALA A 328 -2.98 -3.17 28.04
CA ALA A 328 -1.60 -2.70 28.11
C ALA A 328 -0.79 -3.58 29.05
N LEU A 329 0.52 -3.63 28.82
CA LEU A 329 1.48 -4.25 29.72
C LEU A 329 2.25 -3.15 30.44
N GLN A 330 2.28 -3.19 31.77
CA GLN A 330 3.07 -2.28 32.60
C GLN A 330 4.22 -3.04 33.25
N ALA A 331 5.47 -2.65 32.98
CA ALA A 331 6.62 -3.27 33.65
C ALA A 331 6.60 -2.93 35.14
N VAL A 332 6.72 -3.93 36.00
CA VAL A 332 6.65 -3.75 37.46
C VAL A 332 7.87 -2.98 37.98
N VAL A 333 9.04 -3.19 37.38
CA VAL A 333 10.30 -2.58 37.83
C VAL A 333 10.29 -1.04 37.83
N ASN A 334 9.61 -0.40 36.87
CA ASN A 334 9.64 1.06 36.70
C ASN A 334 8.24 1.70 36.61
N ASN A 335 7.17 0.89 36.67
CA ASN A 335 5.77 1.30 36.52
C ASN A 335 5.45 2.01 35.20
N ARG A 336 6.22 1.76 34.13
CA ARG A 336 5.98 2.30 32.79
C ARG A 336 5.30 1.28 31.89
N TYR A 337 4.55 1.78 30.90
CA TYR A 337 3.88 0.94 29.92
C TYR A 337 4.82 0.55 28.79
N VAL A 338 4.69 -0.71 28.35
CA VAL A 338 5.35 -1.25 27.17
C VAL A 338 4.79 -0.57 25.93
N CYS A 339 5.68 -0.06 25.09
CA CYS A 339 5.37 0.72 23.90
C CYS A 339 5.92 0.04 22.65
N ALA A 340 5.10 -0.05 21.60
CA ALA A 340 5.54 -0.28 20.23
C ALA A 340 6.18 1.01 19.69
N GLU A 341 7.44 1.22 20.09
CA GLU A 341 8.20 2.45 19.83
C GLU A 341 8.28 2.74 18.33
N ASN A 342 8.11 4.02 17.97
CA ASN A 342 8.00 4.47 16.59
C ASN A 342 7.00 3.63 15.78
N ALA A 343 5.80 3.42 16.33
CA ALA A 343 4.74 2.60 15.75
C ALA A 343 5.10 1.12 15.47
N GLY A 344 6.10 0.58 16.17
CA GLY A 344 6.58 -0.79 16.02
C GLY A 344 7.80 -0.95 15.11
N LEU A 345 8.34 0.16 14.58
CA LEU A 345 9.58 0.17 13.80
C LEU A 345 10.82 -0.04 14.66
N TYR A 346 10.69 0.19 15.98
CA TYR A 346 11.73 -0.11 16.95
C TYR A 346 11.28 -1.20 17.94
N PRO A 347 12.25 -1.90 18.57
CA PRO A 347 11.96 -2.82 19.65
C PRO A 347 11.05 -2.23 20.73
N LEU A 348 10.21 -3.09 21.31
CA LEU A 348 9.32 -2.72 22.41
C LEU A 348 10.14 -2.25 23.61
N ILE A 349 9.69 -1.20 24.29
CA ILE A 349 10.34 -0.67 25.49
C ILE A 349 9.31 -0.23 26.53
N ALA A 350 9.59 -0.42 27.82
CA ALA A 350 8.74 0.02 28.91
C ALA A 350 9.12 1.45 29.37
N ASN A 351 8.83 2.47 28.57
CA ASN A 351 9.23 3.86 28.85
C ASN A 351 8.04 4.84 29.08
N ARG A 352 6.80 4.43 28.77
CA ARG A 352 5.64 5.36 28.72
C ARG A 352 4.98 5.57 30.07
N GLN A 353 4.59 6.83 30.34
CA GLN A 353 3.84 7.23 31.54
C GLN A 353 2.32 7.16 31.36
N ALA A 354 1.86 7.20 30.11
CA ALA A 354 0.45 7.20 29.76
C ALA A 354 0.24 6.25 28.57
N ILE A 355 -0.99 5.73 28.47
CA ILE A 355 -1.40 4.82 27.42
C ILE A 355 -2.05 5.64 26.31
N SER A 356 -1.59 5.41 25.09
CA SER A 356 -2.17 5.84 23.83
C SER A 356 -2.12 4.66 22.85
N THR A 357 -2.15 4.90 21.54
CA THR A 357 -2.23 3.84 20.52
C THR A 357 -1.04 2.88 20.53
N TRP A 358 0.16 3.33 20.91
CA TRP A 358 1.37 2.51 20.81
C TRP A 358 1.57 1.55 21.99
N GLU A 359 0.85 1.76 23.09
CA GLU A 359 0.89 0.90 24.29
C GLU A 359 -0.26 -0.11 24.33
N GLN A 360 -1.10 -0.10 23.29
CA GLN A 360 -2.26 -0.96 23.17
C GLN A 360 -1.92 -2.25 22.41
N PHE A 361 -2.25 -3.37 23.03
CA PHE A 361 -2.08 -4.71 22.46
C PHE A 361 -3.37 -5.51 22.54
N ARG A 362 -3.53 -6.41 21.57
CA ARG A 362 -4.50 -7.51 21.65
C ARG A 362 -3.81 -8.74 22.21
N TRP A 363 -4.47 -9.38 23.15
CA TRP A 363 -4.12 -10.71 23.62
C TRP A 363 -4.77 -11.76 22.74
N ILE A 364 -4.03 -12.76 22.30
CA ILE A 364 -4.54 -13.81 21.40
C ILE A 364 -4.17 -15.17 22.00
N ASN A 365 -5.16 -16.04 22.20
CA ASN A 365 -4.99 -17.38 22.74
C ASN A 365 -4.84 -18.38 21.58
N ASN A 366 -3.68 -19.03 21.51
CA ASN A 366 -3.41 -20.04 20.48
C ASN A 366 -3.91 -21.42 20.93
N SER A 367 -4.26 -22.27 19.96
CA SER A 367 -4.79 -23.62 20.23
C SER A 367 -3.78 -24.57 20.87
N ASP A 368 -2.49 -24.25 20.81
CA ASP A 368 -1.40 -25.01 21.42
C ASP A 368 -1.10 -24.59 22.88
N GLY A 369 -1.90 -23.67 23.44
CA GLY A 369 -1.76 -23.18 24.81
C GLY A 369 -0.73 -22.04 24.97
N THR A 370 -0.09 -21.61 23.89
CA THR A 370 0.66 -20.35 23.87
C THR A 370 -0.27 -19.15 23.69
N ILE A 371 0.27 -17.96 23.84
CA ILE A 371 -0.39 -16.70 23.51
C ILE A 371 0.46 -15.91 22.51
N SER A 372 -0.20 -14.99 21.81
CA SER A 372 0.44 -13.99 20.97
C SER A 372 -0.05 -12.60 21.36
N LEU A 373 0.83 -11.61 21.20
CA LEU A 373 0.50 -10.20 21.39
C LEU A 373 0.53 -9.52 20.02
N GLN A 374 -0.49 -8.71 19.73
CA GLN A 374 -0.56 -7.94 18.49
C GLN A 374 -0.68 -6.46 18.82
N ALA A 375 0.23 -5.64 18.29
CA ALA A 375 0.21 -4.20 18.50
C ALA A 375 -0.94 -3.55 17.72
N VAL A 376 -1.75 -2.73 18.38
CA VAL A 376 -2.92 -2.09 17.75
C VAL A 376 -2.52 -1.08 16.68
N VAL A 377 -1.36 -0.41 16.82
CA VAL A 377 -0.90 0.65 15.90
C VAL A 377 -0.66 0.16 14.46
N SER A 378 -0.32 -1.12 14.27
CA SER A 378 0.09 -1.67 12.97
C SER A 378 -0.54 -3.03 12.67
N ASN A 379 -1.39 -3.55 13.57
CA ASN A 379 -1.92 -4.91 13.56
C ASN A 379 -0.85 -6.00 13.37
N SER A 380 0.39 -5.71 13.80
CA SER A 380 1.52 -6.63 13.68
C SER A 380 1.76 -7.38 14.98
N TYR A 381 2.16 -8.65 14.85
CA TYR A 381 2.46 -9.52 15.97
C TYR A 381 3.83 -9.22 16.56
N VAL A 382 3.90 -9.30 17.89
CA VAL A 382 5.14 -9.18 18.66
C VAL A 382 5.94 -10.47 18.50
N CYS A 383 7.18 -10.38 18.05
CA CYS A 383 8.10 -11.50 17.90
C CYS A 383 9.31 -11.35 18.82
N ALA A 384 9.81 -12.47 19.36
CA ALA A 384 11.13 -12.56 19.98
C ALA A 384 12.09 -13.25 19.01
N GLU A 385 12.83 -12.46 18.23
CA GLU A 385 13.62 -12.97 17.10
C GLU A 385 15.01 -13.47 17.54
N HIS A 386 15.31 -14.74 17.25
CA HIS A 386 16.58 -15.40 17.61
C HIS A 386 17.81 -14.69 16.99
N ASP A 387 17.74 -14.35 15.71
CA ASP A 387 18.88 -13.76 14.97
C ASP A 387 18.96 -12.23 15.09
N GLY A 388 17.93 -11.61 15.69
CA GLY A 388 17.84 -10.19 15.98
C GLY A 388 18.31 -9.82 17.39
N GLY A 389 19.05 -10.70 18.06
CA GLY A 389 19.52 -10.49 19.43
C GLY A 389 18.47 -10.76 20.52
N ALA A 390 17.32 -11.36 20.18
CA ALA A 390 16.20 -11.65 21.07
C ALA A 390 15.36 -10.44 21.52
N TYR A 391 15.44 -9.30 20.82
CA TYR A 391 14.54 -8.17 21.06
C TYR A 391 13.10 -8.51 20.72
N LEU A 392 12.17 -7.93 21.48
CA LEU A 392 10.75 -7.99 21.17
C LEU A 392 10.40 -6.91 20.15
N ASN A 393 9.96 -7.30 18.95
CA ASN A 393 9.58 -6.37 17.88
C ASN A 393 8.14 -6.61 17.44
N ALA A 394 7.35 -5.56 17.20
CA ALA A 394 5.97 -5.65 16.73
C ALA A 394 5.87 -5.46 15.21
N ASN A 395 6.48 -6.36 14.43
CA ASN A 395 6.66 -6.17 12.99
C ASN A 395 6.19 -7.35 12.12
N ARG A 396 5.66 -8.42 12.72
CA ARG A 396 5.29 -9.62 11.99
C ARG A 396 3.86 -9.56 11.46
N PRO A 397 3.61 -9.94 10.20
CA PRO A 397 2.26 -9.93 9.62
C PRO A 397 1.42 -11.15 10.03
N ALA A 398 2.05 -12.21 10.54
CA ALA A 398 1.39 -13.47 10.91
C ALA A 398 2.07 -14.11 12.13
N ILE A 399 1.32 -14.99 12.82
CA ILE A 399 1.85 -15.80 13.93
C ILE A 399 2.62 -17.00 13.36
N GLY A 400 3.92 -17.06 13.63
CA GLY A 400 4.78 -18.22 13.47
C GLY A 400 5.34 -18.68 14.82
N ASP A 401 6.54 -19.27 14.81
CA ASP A 401 7.15 -19.82 16.02
C ASP A 401 7.71 -18.75 16.97
N TRP A 402 8.09 -17.58 16.45
CA TRP A 402 8.73 -16.52 17.24
C TRP A 402 7.73 -15.55 17.86
N GLU A 403 6.47 -15.59 17.42
CA GLU A 403 5.37 -14.72 17.88
C GLU A 403 4.54 -15.37 19.00
N LYS A 404 5.04 -16.49 19.54
CA LYS A 404 4.38 -17.30 20.56
C LYS A 404 5.10 -17.19 21.90
N PHE A 405 4.31 -17.00 22.95
CA PHE A 405 4.78 -16.90 24.31
C PHE A 405 3.97 -17.80 25.23
N TYR A 406 4.62 -18.37 26.24
CA TYR A 406 3.92 -18.87 27.43
C TYR A 406 3.83 -17.74 28.44
N TRP A 407 2.79 -17.76 29.27
CA TRP A 407 2.67 -16.85 30.40
C TRP A 407 2.40 -17.61 31.69
N GLN A 408 2.78 -17.00 32.82
CA GLN A 408 2.46 -17.50 34.15
C GLN A 408 2.18 -16.32 35.10
N GLU A 409 1.26 -16.49 36.04
CA GLU A 409 1.05 -15.54 37.13
C GLU A 409 2.26 -15.59 38.09
N VAL A 410 2.77 -14.42 38.48
CA VAL A 410 3.83 -14.27 39.47
C VAL A 410 3.18 -13.91 40.81
N GLN A 411 3.40 -14.76 41.82
CA GLN A 411 2.79 -14.67 43.14
C GLN A 411 3.53 -13.73 44.09
#